data_AF-A0A949EUL5-F1
#
_entry.id   AF-A0A949EUL5-F1
#
_cell.length_a   1.000
_cell.length_b   1.000
_cell.length_c   1.000
_cell.angle_alpha   90.00
_cell.angle_beta   90.00
_cell.angle_gamma   90.00
#
_symmetry.space_group_name_H-M   'P 1'
#
loop_
_entity.id
_entity.type
_entity.pdbx_description
1 polymer ?
#
loop_
_entity_poly.entity_id
_entity_poly.type
_entity_poly.pdbx_seq_one_letter_code
_entity_poly.pdbx_strand_id
1 'polypeptide(L)'
;MIEETTFTKDWINQISNEYKKSKKRADPALIEKATKALHLLESLTLTDLQFIFKGGTALLLLLDEMHRFSIDIDIIIEKIKTKKTWMLYWNRLLPIVVYFKGMRSM
;
A
#
# COMPACT_ATOMS: atom_id res chain seq x y z
N MET A 1 5.53 6.25 -10.29
CA MET A 1 6.00 5.45 -9.15
C MET A 1 5.80 6.28 -7.88
N ILE A 2 5.69 5.66 -6.70
CA ILE A 2 5.71 6.41 -5.44
C ILE A 2 7.12 6.97 -5.22
N GLU A 3 7.22 8.29 -5.06
CA GLU A 3 8.49 8.98 -4.86
C GLU A 3 9.09 8.66 -3.49
N GLU A 4 10.42 8.53 -3.39
CA GLU A 4 11.10 8.21 -2.13
C GLU A 4 10.84 9.24 -1.02
N THR A 5 10.65 10.52 -1.40
CA THR A 5 10.33 11.61 -0.48
C THR A 5 9.04 11.38 0.30
N THR A 6 8.12 10.56 -0.24
CA THR A 6 6.81 10.22 0.35
C THR A 6 6.94 9.47 1.68
N PHE A 7 8.10 8.84 1.94
CA PHE A 7 8.38 8.12 3.19
C PHE A 7 9.05 8.98 4.27
N THR A 8 9.32 10.27 3.99
CA THR A 8 9.96 11.16 4.96
C THR A 8 8.94 11.71 5.97
N LYS A 9 9.41 11.96 7.20
CA LYS A 9 8.59 12.60 8.24
C LYS A 9 8.08 13.96 7.82
N ASP A 10 8.88 14.72 7.08
CA ASP A 10 8.51 16.05 6.60
C ASP A 10 7.35 15.99 5.62
N TRP A 11 7.41 15.08 4.64
CA TRP A 11 6.30 14.87 3.72
C TRP A 11 5.03 14.40 4.44
N ILE A 12 5.14 13.42 5.35
CA ILE A 12 4.00 12.92 6.12
C ILE A 12 3.36 14.05 6.96
N ASN A 13 4.18 14.87 7.61
CA ASN A 13 3.71 16.01 8.39
C ASN A 13 3.07 17.09 7.51
N GLN A 14 3.62 17.35 6.32
CA GLN A 14 3.03 18.24 5.33
C GLN A 14 1.63 17.76 4.94
N ILE A 15 1.50 16.50 4.51
CA ILE A 15 0.20 15.92 4.11
C ILE A 15 -0.79 15.86 5.28
N SER A 16 -0.31 15.57 6.50
CA SER A 16 -1.13 15.63 7.72
C SER A 16 -1.75 17.02 7.94
N ASN A 17 -1.01 18.07 7.61
CA ASN A 17 -1.46 19.46 7.72
C ASN A 17 -2.39 19.90 6.58
N GLU A 18 -2.22 19.34 5.39
CA GLU A 18 -3.05 19.62 4.20
C GLU A 18 -4.39 18.91 4.28
N TYR A 19 -4.39 17.60 4.59
CA TYR A 19 -5.61 16.80 4.78
C TYR A 19 -6.22 17.07 6.15
N LYS A 20 -6.98 18.16 6.24
CA LYS A 20 -7.77 18.51 7.42
C LYS A 20 -9.23 18.13 7.20
N LYS A 21 -9.77 17.35 8.15
CA LYS A 21 -11.22 17.16 8.27
C LYS A 21 -11.72 18.08 9.39
N SER A 22 -12.40 19.15 9.01
CA SER A 22 -12.78 20.25 9.90
C SER A 22 -11.54 20.93 10.53
N LYS A 23 -11.39 20.91 11.87
CA LYS A 23 -10.25 21.51 12.60
C LYS A 23 -9.14 20.51 12.94
N LYS A 24 -9.30 19.23 12.60
CA LYS A 24 -8.35 18.17 12.97
C LYS A 24 -7.50 17.79 11.77
N ARG A 25 -6.18 17.77 12.00
CA ARG A 25 -5.19 17.23 11.05
C ARG A 25 -5.38 15.72 10.88
N ALA A 26 -5.08 15.20 9.70
CA ALA A 26 -5.01 13.77 9.47
C ALA A 26 -3.93 13.14 10.36
N ASP A 27 -4.16 11.91 10.82
CA ASP A 27 -3.19 11.19 11.65
C ASP A 27 -1.95 10.83 10.82
N PRO A 28 -0.74 11.33 11.16
CA PRO A 28 0.50 10.99 10.47
C PRO A 28 0.74 9.48 10.37
N ALA A 29 0.38 8.71 11.40
CA ALA A 29 0.58 7.26 11.41
C ALA A 29 -0.36 6.55 10.43
N LEU A 30 -1.55 7.09 10.17
CA LEU A 30 -2.46 6.56 9.15
C LEU A 30 -1.97 6.89 7.74
N ILE A 31 -1.44 8.10 7.53
CA ILE A 31 -0.82 8.50 6.25
C ILE A 31 0.35 7.57 5.93
N GLU A 32 1.27 7.37 6.88
CA GLU A 32 2.41 6.49 6.72
C GLU A 32 1.98 5.06 6.33
N LYS A 33 0.99 4.51 7.04
CA LYS A 33 0.45 3.17 6.74
C LYS A 33 -0.21 3.11 5.36
N ALA A 34 -0.98 4.13 4.98
CA ALA A 34 -1.61 4.20 3.67
C ALA A 34 -0.57 4.28 2.54
N THR A 35 0.46 5.10 2.70
CA THR A 35 1.58 5.18 1.76
C THR A 35 2.29 3.83 1.64
N LYS A 36 2.58 3.17 2.77
CA LYS A 36 3.20 1.83 2.78
C LYS A 36 2.31 0.77 2.10
N ALA A 37 1.00 0.84 2.28
CA ALA A 37 0.05 -0.06 1.62
C ALA A 37 0.03 0.12 0.10
N LEU A 38 0.02 1.37 -0.39
CA LEU A 38 0.11 1.67 -1.81
C LEU A 38 1.47 1.31 -2.40
N HIS A 39 2.56 1.50 -1.65
CA HIS A 39 3.89 1.07 -2.09
C HIS A 39 4.00 -0.45 -2.18
N LEU A 40 3.34 -1.18 -1.27
CA LEU A 40 3.22 -2.64 -1.38
C LEU A 40 2.47 -3.02 -2.66
N LEU A 41 1.36 -2.34 -2.97
CA LEU A 41 0.61 -2.56 -4.21
C LEU A 41 1.46 -2.33 -5.46
N GLU A 42 2.22 -1.22 -5.50
CA GLU A 42 3.18 -0.93 -6.55
C GLU A 42 4.27 -2.00 -6.64
N SER A 43 4.83 -2.43 -5.52
CA SER A 43 5.85 -3.48 -5.50
C SER A 43 5.32 -4.80 -6.08
N LEU A 44 4.03 -5.11 -5.88
CA LEU A 44 3.40 -6.29 -6.48
C LEU A 44 3.30 -6.18 -8.01
N THR A 45 3.05 -4.98 -8.56
CA THR A 45 2.99 -4.80 -10.03
C THR A 45 4.34 -4.96 -10.71
N LEU A 46 5.44 -4.84 -9.96
CA LEU A 46 6.80 -5.12 -10.43
C LEU A 46 7.14 -6.62 -10.46
N THR A 47 6.25 -7.48 -9.99
CA THR A 47 6.40 -8.94 -10.06
C THR A 47 5.57 -9.54 -11.18
N ASP A 48 5.85 -10.79 -11.55
CA ASP A 48 5.00 -11.56 -12.47
C ASP A 48 3.68 -12.07 -11.83
N LEU A 49 3.29 -11.55 -10.66
CA LEU A 49 2.03 -11.92 -10.01
C LEU A 49 0.87 -11.28 -10.77
N GLN A 50 -0.02 -12.10 -11.31
CA GLN A 50 -1.27 -11.63 -11.89
C GLN A 50 -2.31 -11.47 -10.79
N PHE A 51 -2.81 -10.25 -10.61
CA PHE A 51 -3.81 -9.94 -9.60
C PHE A 51 -4.76 -8.81 -10.02
N ILE A 52 -5.92 -8.75 -9.39
CA ILE A 52 -6.88 -7.65 -9.48
C ILE A 52 -6.89 -6.92 -8.14
N PHE A 53 -6.56 -5.63 -8.16
CA PHE A 53 -6.74 -4.78 -7.00
C PHE A 53 -8.21 -4.38 -6.86
N LYS A 54 -8.78 -4.53 -5.67
CA LYS A 54 -10.21 -4.28 -5.43
C LYS A 54 -10.45 -3.69 -4.04
N GLY A 55 -11.73 -3.61 -3.68
CA GLY A 55 -12.15 -3.26 -2.33
C GLY A 55 -12.32 -1.75 -2.15
N GLY A 56 -12.53 -1.32 -0.90
CA GLY A 56 -12.71 0.09 -0.57
C GLY A 56 -11.44 0.90 -0.80
N THR A 57 -10.26 0.29 -0.62
CA THR A 57 -8.96 0.92 -0.89
C THR A 57 -8.79 1.27 -2.36
N ALA A 58 -9.31 0.46 -3.29
CA ALA A 58 -9.20 0.75 -4.71
C ALA A 58 -9.92 2.04 -5.12
N LEU A 59 -10.95 2.46 -4.37
CA LEU A 59 -11.62 3.73 -4.60
C LEU A 59 -10.69 4.93 -4.38
N LEU A 60 -9.63 4.80 -3.58
CA LEU A 60 -8.63 5.85 -3.40
C LEU A 60 -7.94 6.25 -4.71
N LEU A 61 -7.81 5.31 -5.65
CA LEU A 61 -7.19 5.55 -6.96
C LEU A 61 -8.19 5.99 -8.03
N LEU A 62 -9.50 5.85 -7.76
CA LEU A 62 -10.56 6.07 -8.75
C LEU A 62 -11.38 7.33 -8.48
N LEU A 63 -11.33 7.86 -7.25
CA LEU A 63 -12.07 9.03 -6.83
C LEU A 63 -11.15 10.25 -6.78
N ASP A 64 -11.66 11.40 -7.21
CA ASP A 64 -10.93 12.68 -7.18
C ASP A 64 -10.66 13.17 -5.75
N GLU A 65 -11.52 12.78 -4.80
CA GLU A 65 -11.39 13.16 -3.40
C GLU A 65 -11.27 11.94 -2.48
N MET A 66 -10.26 11.98 -1.61
CA MET A 66 -10.07 10.96 -0.58
C MET A 66 -10.93 11.25 0.65
N HIS A 67 -11.93 10.41 0.91
CA HIS A 67 -12.82 10.56 2.05
C HIS A 67 -12.31 9.93 3.36
N ARG A 68 -11.45 8.91 3.24
CA ARG A 68 -10.81 8.19 4.35
C ARG A 68 -9.47 7.60 3.91
N PHE A 69 -8.51 7.53 4.82
CA PHE A 69 -7.33 6.71 4.63
C PHE A 69 -7.72 5.23 4.64
N SER A 70 -7.03 4.46 3.81
CA SER A 70 -7.07 3.01 3.84
C SER A 70 -5.64 2.49 4.01
N ILE A 71 -5.49 1.48 4.87
CA ILE A 71 -4.19 0.95 5.31
C ILE A 71 -3.99 -0.51 4.86
N ASP A 72 -5.00 -1.08 4.22
CA ASP A 72 -5.02 -2.46 3.74
C ASP A 72 -5.12 -2.46 2.21
N ILE A 73 -4.59 -3.49 1.57
CA ILE A 73 -4.81 -3.77 0.15
C ILE A 73 -5.58 -5.08 -0.01
N ASP A 74 -6.67 -5.03 -0.78
CA ASP A 74 -7.44 -6.23 -1.13
C ASP A 74 -7.10 -6.61 -2.57
N ILE A 75 -6.49 -7.78 -2.75
CA ILE A 75 -6.17 -8.33 -4.07
C ILE A 75 -6.89 -9.66 -4.30
N ILE A 76 -7.28 -9.91 -5.55
CA ILE A 76 -7.70 -11.22 -6.03
C ILE A 76 -6.60 -11.77 -6.92
N ILE A 77 -6.21 -13.01 -6.68
CA ILE A 77 -5.30 -13.77 -7.54
C ILE A 77 -6.05 -14.95 -8.15
N GLU A 78 -5.56 -15.47 -9.29
CA GLU A 78 -6.14 -16.67 -9.87
C GLU A 78 -6.15 -17.84 -8.89
N LYS A 79 -7.22 -18.64 -8.98
CA LYS A 79 -7.45 -19.76 -8.07
C LYS A 79 -6.25 -20.68 -8.03
N ILE A 80 -5.75 -20.91 -6.82
CA ILE A 80 -4.59 -21.76 -6.63
C ILE A 80 -5.02 -23.21 -6.75
N LYS A 81 -4.59 -23.85 -7.83
CA LYS A 81 -5.01 -25.22 -8.18
C LYS A 81 -4.16 -26.28 -7.48
N THR A 82 -2.92 -25.96 -7.10
CA THR A 82 -1.95 -26.93 -6.57
C THR A 82 -1.00 -26.33 -5.54
N LYS A 83 -0.38 -27.18 -4.70
CA LYS A 83 0.69 -26.78 -3.77
C LYS A 83 1.88 -26.13 -4.50
N LYS A 84 2.21 -26.60 -5.70
CA LYS A 84 3.25 -26.02 -6.56
C LYS A 84 2.94 -24.55 -6.89
N THR A 85 1.69 -24.27 -7.23
CA THR A 85 1.24 -22.91 -7.56
C THR A 85 1.26 -21.99 -6.33
N TRP A 86 0.87 -22.48 -5.15
CA TRP A 86 1.03 -21.76 -3.87
C TRP A 86 2.49 -21.39 -3.60
N MET A 87 3.42 -22.35 -3.73
CA MET A 87 4.84 -22.11 -3.48
C MET A 87 5.44 -21.09 -4.47
N LEU A 88 5.01 -21.12 -5.73
CA LEU A 88 5.43 -20.12 -6.73
C LEU A 88 4.99 -18.71 -6.31
N TYR A 89 3.74 -18.53 -5.87
CA TYR A 89 3.27 -17.24 -5.37
C TYR A 89 4.00 -16.81 -4.11
N TRP A 90 4.21 -17.73 -3.16
CA TRP A 90 4.97 -17.43 -1.95
C TRP A 90 6.39 -16.93 -2.25
N ASN A 91 7.09 -17.61 -3.15
CA ASN A 91 8.46 -17.22 -3.52
C ASN A 91 8.51 -15.86 -4.23
N ARG A 92 7.45 -15.49 -4.97
CA ARG A 92 7.32 -14.15 -5.58
C ARG A 92 7.06 -13.05 -4.56
N LEU A 93 6.30 -13.35 -3.52
CA LEU A 93 5.99 -12.41 -2.44
C LEU A 93 7.12 -12.27 -1.41
N LEU A 94 7.96 -13.30 -1.25
CA LEU A 94 8.97 -13.35 -0.20
C LEU A 94 9.95 -12.15 -0.24
N PRO A 95 10.52 -11.73 -1.38
CA PRO A 95 11.42 -10.58 -1.44
C PRO A 95 10.73 -9.28 -0.99
N ILE A 96 9.48 -9.09 -1.40
CA ILE A 96 8.65 -7.95 -1.00
C ILE A 96 8.43 -7.97 0.51
N VAL A 97 8.01 -9.11 1.07
CA VAL A 97 7.78 -9.26 2.52
C VAL A 97 9.06 -8.98 3.32
N VAL A 98 10.22 -9.42 2.82
CA VAL A 98 11.52 -9.14 3.46
C VAL A 98 11.85 -7.64 3.42
N TYR A 99 11.70 -7.00 2.26
CA TYR A 99 11.91 -5.56 2.09
C TYR A 99 11.06 -4.74 3.07
N PHE A 100 9.74 -4.97 3.11
CA PHE A 100 8.83 -4.24 3.99
C PHE A 100 9.03 -4.55 5.48
N LYS A 101 9.54 -5.73 5.84
CA LYS A 101 9.96 -6.02 7.22
C LYS A 101 11.16 -5.15 7.63
N GLY A 102 12.10 -4.91 6.72
CA GLY A 102 13.23 -4.02 6.93
C GLY A 102 12.85 -2.54 7.10
N MET A 103 11.73 -2.10 6.51
CA MET A 103 11.23 -0.73 6.64
C MET A 103 10.48 -0.43 7.97
N ARG A 104 10.34 -1.40 8.88
CA ARG A 104 9.67 -1.17 10.18
C ARG A 104 10.48 -0.30 11.16
N SER A 105 11.74 0.01 10.84
CA SER A 105 12.69 0.69 11.72
C SER A 105 13.02 2.15 11.32
N MET A 106 12.23 2.79 10.45
CA MET A 106 12.37 4.22 10.10
C MET A 106 11.36 5.09 10.84
#